data_AF-A0A9P0TV31-F1
#
_entry.id   AF-A0A9P0TV31-F1
#
_cell.length_a   1.000
_cell.length_b   1.000
_cell.length_c   1.000
_cell.angle_alpha   90.00
_cell.angle_beta   90.00
_cell.angle_gamma   90.00
#
_symmetry.space_group_name_H-M   'P 1'
#
loop_
_entity.id
_entity.type
_entity.pdbx_description
1 polymer ?
#
loop_
_entity_poly.entity_id
_entity_poly.type
_entity_poly.pdbx_seq_one_letter_code
_entity_poly.pdbx_strand_id
1 'polypeptide(L)'
;MGDEDVIRRRLLIDGDGTGDDRRLNVLLKTLIKWCNATDESAEESKSTHDRMLAQLAQCEFAVTKSQLGADMMAAELESYENLSKILEEGIEIAKKNIEKSKADLAQAKTVRKNRIEYDVLAKVISEQPDRKETLDQLSTLKNELSSLEATKQQLESRLGLRKKQFHVLVTSIHQLQALLDEPEDTDTAIEDVEMKDAIES
;
A
#
# COMPACT_ATOMS: atom_id res chain seq x y z
N MET A 1 22.09 -0.29 55.85
CA MET A 1 22.28 -1.69 55.46
C MET A 1 21.03 -2.06 54.69
N GLY A 2 21.13 -2.23 53.37
CA GLY A 2 19.95 -2.37 52.51
C GLY A 2 19.30 -3.74 52.69
N ASP A 3 17.99 -3.85 52.43
CA ASP A 3 17.26 -5.13 52.53
C ASP A 3 17.92 -6.23 51.67
N GLU A 4 18.48 -5.86 50.52
CA GLU A 4 19.33 -6.72 49.67
C GLU A 4 20.53 -7.32 50.42
N ASP A 5 21.23 -6.54 51.23
CA ASP A 5 22.40 -7.00 52.01
C ASP A 5 21.97 -7.93 53.15
N VAL A 6 20.79 -7.69 53.73
CA VAL A 6 20.20 -8.53 54.78
C VAL A 6 19.74 -9.85 54.19
N ILE A 7 19.10 -9.84 53.02
CA ILE A 7 18.67 -11.03 52.29
C ILE A 7 19.89 -11.85 51.85
N ARG A 8 20.93 -11.20 51.28
CA ARG A 8 22.19 -11.87 50.93
C ARG A 8 22.87 -12.50 52.14
N ARG A 9 22.98 -11.78 53.27
CA ARG A 9 23.53 -12.37 54.50
C ARG A 9 22.70 -13.52 55.02
N ARG A 10 21.38 -13.46 54.92
CA ARG A 10 20.50 -14.53 55.39
C ARG A 10 20.57 -15.78 54.50
N LEU A 11 20.72 -15.60 53.19
CA LEU A 11 21.02 -16.66 52.23
C LEU A 11 22.43 -17.25 52.41
N LEU A 12 23.42 -16.42 52.78
CA LEU A 12 24.81 -16.87 53.03
C LEU A 12 25.00 -17.55 54.39
N ILE A 13 24.25 -17.14 55.42
CA ILE A 13 24.34 -17.71 56.76
C ILE A 13 23.51 -18.99 56.87
N ASP A 14 22.41 -19.12 56.12
CA ASP A 14 21.49 -20.26 56.28
C ASP A 14 20.58 -20.52 55.05
N GLY A 15 21.05 -20.23 53.83
CA GLY A 15 20.24 -20.37 52.60
C GLY A 15 19.90 -21.80 52.20
N ASP A 16 20.66 -22.81 52.66
CA ASP A 16 20.35 -24.23 52.47
C ASP A 16 19.99 -24.94 53.80
N GLY A 17 20.06 -24.27 54.95
CA GLY A 17 19.67 -24.82 56.25
C GLY A 17 20.38 -26.14 56.63
N THR A 18 21.46 -26.50 55.94
CA THR A 18 22.22 -27.69 56.25
C THR A 18 23.16 -27.28 57.36
N GLY A 19 22.84 -27.63 58.60
CA GLY A 19 23.73 -27.47 59.74
C GLY A 19 24.99 -28.34 59.60
N ASP A 20 25.74 -28.19 58.51
CA ASP A 20 26.93 -28.92 58.09
C ASP A 20 28.11 -28.51 58.96
N ASP A 21 28.31 -27.19 59.15
CA ASP A 21 29.29 -26.69 60.14
C ASP A 21 28.95 -27.21 61.55
N ARG A 22 27.66 -27.23 61.91
CA ARG A 22 27.21 -27.83 63.17
C ARG A 22 27.47 -29.35 63.21
N ARG A 23 27.23 -30.09 62.12
CA ARG A 23 27.46 -31.54 62.01
C ARG A 23 28.96 -31.87 62.11
N LEU A 24 29.81 -31.14 61.41
CA LEU A 24 31.26 -31.25 61.46
C LEU A 24 31.79 -30.93 62.86
N ASN A 25 31.28 -29.86 63.50
CA ASN A 25 31.64 -29.52 64.87
C ASN A 25 31.19 -30.60 65.89
N VAL A 26 30.03 -31.23 65.68
CA VAL A 26 29.55 -32.34 66.52
C VAL A 26 30.42 -33.59 66.32
N LEU A 27 30.77 -33.92 65.07
CA LEU A 27 31.67 -35.04 64.74
C LEU A 27 33.04 -34.83 65.39
N LEU A 28 33.63 -33.63 65.24
CA LEU A 28 34.91 -33.26 65.85
C LEU A 28 34.89 -33.40 67.37
N LYS A 29 33.85 -32.87 68.04
CA LYS A 29 33.70 -33.01 69.50
C LYS A 29 33.55 -34.47 69.93
N THR A 30 32.83 -35.28 69.14
CA THR A 30 32.64 -36.71 69.41
C THR A 30 33.95 -37.47 69.26
N LEU A 31 34.74 -37.16 68.24
CA LEU A 31 36.07 -37.73 68.03
C LEU A 31 37.03 -37.39 69.17
N ILE A 32 37.11 -36.12 69.56
CA ILE A 32 37.96 -35.67 70.68
C ILE A 32 37.55 -36.39 71.97
N LYS A 33 36.24 -36.53 72.23
CA LYS A 33 35.74 -37.24 73.41
C LYS A 33 36.14 -38.73 73.38
N TRP A 34 35.95 -39.39 72.24
CA TRP A 34 36.28 -40.80 72.05
C TRP A 34 37.79 -41.07 72.21
N CYS A 35 38.65 -40.21 71.68
CA CYS A 35 40.11 -40.34 71.84
C CYS A 35 40.60 -40.15 73.29
N ASN A 36 39.84 -39.44 74.13
CA ASN A 36 40.19 -39.18 75.53
C ASN A 36 39.46 -40.09 76.52
N ALA A 37 38.61 -41.01 76.04
CA ALA A 37 37.90 -41.95 76.88
C ALA A 37 38.86 -43.04 77.39
N THR A 38 39.15 -43.01 78.70
CA THR A 38 40.14 -43.88 79.34
C THR A 38 39.53 -45.13 80.02
N ASP A 39 38.20 -45.15 80.22
CA ASP A 39 37.45 -46.19 80.94
C ASP A 39 36.17 -46.66 80.20
N GLU A 40 36.07 -46.47 78.88
CA GLU A 40 34.89 -46.94 78.11
C GLU A 40 34.93 -48.44 77.82
N SER A 41 33.77 -49.11 77.90
CA SER A 41 33.65 -50.51 77.50
C SER A 41 33.93 -50.68 75.99
N ALA A 42 34.53 -51.80 75.59
CA ALA A 42 34.83 -52.09 74.19
C ALA A 42 33.58 -52.01 73.28
N GLU A 43 32.39 -52.29 73.83
CA GLU A 43 31.11 -52.22 73.13
C GLU A 43 30.64 -50.76 72.90
N GLU A 44 30.88 -49.88 73.87
CA GLU A 44 30.56 -48.45 73.78
C GLU A 44 31.49 -47.72 72.82
N SER A 45 32.78 -48.07 72.83
CA SER A 45 33.78 -47.56 71.89
C SER A 45 33.45 -47.95 70.44
N LYS A 46 32.95 -49.16 70.21
CA LYS A 46 32.50 -49.58 68.88
C LYS A 46 31.23 -48.84 68.43
N SER A 47 30.26 -48.66 69.32
CA SER A 47 29.02 -47.93 69.02
C SER A 47 29.27 -46.46 68.67
N THR A 48 30.18 -45.80 69.38
CA THR A 48 30.59 -44.41 69.11
C THR A 48 31.34 -44.30 67.78
N HIS A 49 32.20 -45.25 67.45
CA HIS A 49 32.86 -45.34 66.14
C HIS A 49 31.86 -45.49 64.99
N ASP A 50 30.91 -46.42 65.08
CA ASP A 50 29.89 -46.64 64.05
C ASP A 50 29.00 -45.39 63.86
N ARG A 51 28.69 -44.68 64.95
CA ARG A 51 27.99 -43.40 64.90
C ARG A 51 28.80 -42.31 64.19
N MET A 52 30.11 -42.24 64.41
CA MET A 52 30.98 -41.28 63.72
C MET A 52 31.06 -41.59 62.22
N LEU A 53 31.14 -42.86 61.83
CA LEU A 53 31.09 -43.26 60.41
C LEU A 53 29.77 -42.86 59.74
N ALA A 54 28.64 -43.08 60.41
CA ALA A 54 27.35 -42.66 59.89
C ALA A 54 27.24 -41.12 59.73
N GLN A 55 27.81 -40.36 60.67
CA GLN A 55 27.88 -38.89 60.56
C GLN A 55 28.80 -38.43 59.41
N LEU A 56 29.92 -39.10 59.20
CA LEU A 56 30.83 -38.81 58.08
C LEU A 56 30.15 -39.06 56.73
N ALA A 57 29.48 -40.19 56.57
CA ALA A 57 28.73 -40.52 55.35
C ALA A 57 27.62 -39.49 55.04
N GLN A 58 26.96 -38.96 56.08
CA GLN A 58 25.99 -37.87 55.91
C GLN A 58 26.63 -36.56 55.46
N CYS A 59 27.85 -36.25 55.92
CA CYS A 59 28.59 -35.07 55.47
C CYS A 59 29.03 -35.23 54.01
N GLU A 60 29.56 -36.39 53.63
CA GLU A 60 29.94 -36.70 52.24
C GLU A 60 28.75 -36.60 51.29
N PHE A 61 27.59 -37.12 51.69
CA PHE A 61 26.36 -36.99 50.92
C PHE A 61 25.92 -35.53 50.77
N ALA A 62 25.98 -34.73 51.84
CA ALA A 62 25.61 -33.31 51.79
C ALA A 62 26.52 -32.52 50.83
N VAL A 63 27.84 -32.76 50.88
CA VAL A 63 28.81 -32.14 49.96
C VAL A 63 28.50 -32.54 48.51
N THR A 64 28.29 -33.82 48.25
CA THR A 64 27.99 -34.33 46.90
C THR A 64 26.69 -33.73 46.36
N LYS A 65 25.65 -33.65 47.20
CA LYS A 65 24.38 -33.02 46.84
C LYS A 65 24.55 -31.53 46.52
N SER A 66 25.32 -30.80 47.33
CA SER A 66 25.58 -29.37 47.11
C SER A 66 26.33 -29.15 45.79
N GLN A 67 27.36 -29.96 45.51
CA GLN A 67 28.09 -29.89 44.25
C GLN A 67 27.18 -30.16 43.03
N LEU A 68 26.35 -31.20 43.09
CA LEU A 68 25.42 -31.49 42.00
C LEU A 68 24.39 -30.37 41.81
N GLY A 69 23.93 -29.75 42.91
CA GLY A 69 23.08 -28.57 42.87
C GLY A 69 23.76 -27.38 42.20
N ALA A 70 25.04 -27.13 42.51
CA ALA A 70 25.82 -26.08 41.89
C ALA A 70 26.00 -26.30 40.38
N ASP A 71 26.32 -27.52 39.97
CA ASP A 71 26.49 -27.88 38.55
C ASP A 71 25.16 -27.74 37.78
N MET A 72 24.04 -28.16 38.38
CA MET A 72 22.71 -27.99 37.82
C MET A 72 22.34 -26.51 37.67
N MET A 73 22.58 -25.69 38.71
CA MET A 73 22.31 -24.25 38.65
C MET A 73 23.15 -23.55 37.58
N ALA A 74 24.42 -23.96 37.40
CA ALA A 74 25.27 -23.42 36.35
C ALA A 74 24.72 -23.75 34.94
N ALA A 75 24.28 -24.99 34.73
CA ALA A 75 23.66 -25.41 33.46
C ALA A 75 22.32 -24.69 33.19
N GLU A 76 21.49 -24.51 34.23
CA GLU A 76 20.25 -23.74 34.12
C GLU A 76 20.51 -22.29 33.76
N LEU A 77 21.54 -21.67 34.35
CA LEU A 77 21.91 -20.28 34.07
C LEU A 77 22.33 -20.10 32.60
N GLU A 78 23.13 -21.03 32.06
CA GLU A 78 23.49 -21.03 30.63
C GLU A 78 22.24 -21.19 29.74
N SER A 79 21.31 -22.07 30.13
CA SER A 79 20.04 -22.25 29.41
C SER A 79 19.20 -20.96 29.40
N TYR A 80 19.12 -20.26 30.53
CA TYR A 80 18.41 -18.99 30.63
C TYR A 80 19.08 -17.87 29.84
N GLU A 81 20.41 -17.81 29.79
CA GLU A 81 21.12 -16.87 28.92
C GLU A 81 20.81 -17.10 27.44
N ASN A 82 20.79 -18.37 27.02
CA ASN A 82 20.43 -18.72 25.65
C ASN A 82 18.97 -18.38 25.33
N LEU A 83 18.04 -18.64 26.27
CA LEU A 83 16.64 -18.26 26.13
C LEU A 83 16.48 -16.73 26.03
N SER A 84 17.23 -15.97 26.83
CA SER A 84 17.23 -14.49 26.76
C SER A 84 17.64 -14.00 25.37
N LYS A 85 18.69 -14.56 24.79
CA LYS A 85 19.14 -14.21 23.42
C LYS A 85 18.06 -14.50 22.38
N ILE A 86 17.42 -15.67 22.45
CA ILE A 86 16.33 -16.04 21.53
C ILE A 86 15.15 -15.07 21.67
N LEU A 87 14.81 -14.67 22.89
CA LEU A 87 13.74 -13.71 23.14
C LEU A 87 14.08 -12.32 22.58
N GLU A 88 15.32 -11.84 22.76
CA GLU A 88 15.79 -10.57 22.21
C GLU A 88 15.74 -10.57 20.68
N GLU A 89 16.21 -11.64 20.04
CA GLU A 89 16.12 -11.81 18.58
C GLU A 89 14.66 -11.84 18.11
N GLY A 90 13.79 -12.57 18.82
CA GLY A 90 12.36 -12.63 18.54
C GLY A 90 11.68 -11.26 18.65
N ILE A 91 12.06 -10.46 19.64
CA ILE A 91 11.57 -9.07 19.82
C ILE A 91 12.00 -8.20 18.64
N GLU A 92 13.27 -8.28 18.20
CA GLU A 92 13.74 -7.49 17.06
C GLU A 92 13.05 -7.89 15.75
N ILE A 93 12.85 -9.19 15.53
CA ILE A 93 12.08 -9.68 14.37
C ILE A 93 10.64 -9.15 14.42
N ALA A 94 9.98 -9.21 15.58
CA ALA A 94 8.63 -8.70 15.76
C ALA A 94 8.55 -7.19 15.48
N LYS A 95 9.48 -6.39 16.01
CA LYS A 95 9.57 -4.94 15.71
C LYS A 95 9.72 -4.68 14.21
N LYS A 96 10.61 -5.41 13.54
CA LYS A 96 10.82 -5.28 12.09
C LYS A 96 9.56 -5.62 11.30
N ASN A 97 8.84 -6.66 11.71
CA ASN A 97 7.57 -7.05 11.08
C ASN A 97 6.49 -5.98 11.27
N ILE A 98 6.40 -5.38 12.47
CA ILE A 98 5.48 -4.27 12.74
C ILE A 98 5.77 -3.08 11.82
N GLU A 99 7.03 -2.69 11.68
CA GLU A 99 7.41 -1.55 10.83
C GLU A 99 7.10 -1.84 9.35
N LYS A 100 7.36 -3.06 8.88
CA LYS A 100 6.98 -3.50 7.55
C LYS A 100 5.46 -3.44 7.35
N SER A 101 4.68 -4.01 8.26
CA SER A 101 3.21 -3.99 8.17
C SER A 101 2.64 -2.57 8.22
N LYS A 102 3.29 -1.65 8.93
CA LYS A 102 2.91 -0.23 8.95
C LYS A 102 3.16 0.45 7.61
N ALA A 103 4.30 0.17 6.96
CA ALA A 103 4.60 0.66 5.62
C ALA A 103 3.60 0.10 4.58
N ASP A 104 3.34 -1.21 4.63
CA ASP A 104 2.37 -1.87 3.74
C ASP A 104 0.97 -1.28 3.92
N LEU A 105 0.56 -1.01 5.17
CA LEU A 105 -0.73 -0.36 5.46
C LEU A 105 -0.80 1.06 4.89
N ALA A 106 0.28 1.85 4.97
CA ALA A 106 0.32 3.20 4.42
C ALA A 106 0.20 3.18 2.88
N GLN A 107 0.87 2.23 2.23
CA GLN A 107 0.76 2.01 0.78
C GLN A 107 -0.66 1.58 0.41
N ALA A 108 -1.25 0.62 1.13
CA ALA A 108 -2.60 0.14 0.88
C ALA A 108 -3.66 1.26 1.04
N LYS A 109 -3.50 2.14 2.04
CA LYS A 109 -4.35 3.33 2.20
C LYS A 109 -4.24 4.28 1.01
N THR A 110 -3.04 4.49 0.49
CA THR A 110 -2.79 5.34 -0.68
C THR A 110 -3.45 4.76 -1.92
N VAL A 111 -3.28 3.45 -2.18
CA VAL A 111 -3.93 2.76 -3.30
C VAL A 111 -5.45 2.85 -3.19
N ARG A 112 -6.01 2.66 -1.99
CA ARG A 112 -7.45 2.80 -1.76
C ARG A 112 -7.94 4.22 -2.05
N LYS A 113 -7.21 5.24 -1.60
CA LYS A 113 -7.54 6.65 -1.87
C LYS A 113 -7.56 6.91 -3.39
N ASN A 114 -6.50 6.51 -4.09
CA ASN A 114 -6.39 6.68 -5.54
C ASN A 114 -7.54 5.97 -6.27
N ARG A 115 -7.89 4.75 -5.85
CA ARG A 115 -9.01 4.00 -6.42
C ARG A 115 -10.34 4.72 -6.26
N ILE A 116 -10.60 5.29 -5.09
CA ILE A 116 -11.82 6.08 -4.85
C ILE A 116 -11.84 7.32 -5.74
N GLU A 117 -10.71 8.03 -5.88
CA GLU A 117 -10.61 9.19 -6.77
C GLU A 117 -10.87 8.83 -8.24
N TYR A 118 -10.33 7.69 -8.70
CA TYR A 118 -10.60 7.17 -10.04
C TYR A 118 -12.06 6.76 -10.22
N ASP A 119 -12.67 6.10 -9.25
CA ASP A 119 -14.08 5.69 -9.31
C ASP A 119 -15.01 6.92 -9.39
N VAL A 120 -14.71 7.98 -8.62
CA VAL A 120 -15.44 9.25 -8.68
C VAL A 120 -15.30 9.89 -10.06
N LEU A 121 -14.09 9.97 -10.60
CA LEU A 121 -13.86 10.55 -11.92
C LEU A 121 -14.52 9.73 -13.02
N ALA A 122 -14.45 8.40 -12.95
CA ALA A 122 -15.11 7.50 -13.89
C ALA A 122 -16.64 7.69 -13.88
N LYS A 123 -17.23 7.91 -12.71
CA LYS A 123 -18.66 8.21 -12.60
C LYS A 123 -19.02 9.52 -13.32
N VAL A 124 -18.25 10.60 -13.10
CA VAL A 124 -18.46 11.88 -13.81
C VAL A 124 -18.28 11.72 -15.32
N ILE A 125 -17.30 10.93 -15.77
CA ILE A 125 -17.09 10.65 -17.20
C ILE A 125 -18.28 9.87 -17.77
N SER A 126 -18.84 8.91 -17.03
CA SER A 126 -19.99 8.12 -17.49
C SER A 126 -21.30 8.89 -17.61
N GLU A 127 -21.41 10.05 -16.97
CA GLU A 127 -22.54 10.97 -17.14
C GLU A 127 -22.49 11.71 -18.48
N GLN A 128 -21.32 11.75 -19.14
CA GLN A 128 -21.14 12.36 -20.46
C GLN A 128 -21.49 11.35 -21.58
N PRO A 129 -22.00 11.83 -22.73
CA PRO A 129 -22.31 10.95 -23.86
C PRO A 129 -21.06 10.27 -24.40
N ASP A 130 -21.26 9.12 -25.05
CA ASP A 130 -20.13 8.38 -25.61
C ASP A 130 -19.42 9.22 -26.67
N ARG A 131 -18.08 9.21 -26.59
CA ARG A 131 -17.22 10.00 -27.46
C ARG A 131 -17.41 9.61 -28.92
N LYS A 132 -17.58 8.31 -29.19
CA LYS A 132 -17.73 7.80 -30.55
C LYS A 132 -19.06 8.28 -31.16
N GLU A 133 -20.16 8.12 -30.44
CA GLU A 133 -21.47 8.61 -30.87
C GLU A 133 -21.46 10.12 -31.12
N THR A 134 -20.84 10.89 -30.22
CA THR A 134 -20.73 12.35 -30.36
C THR A 134 -19.92 12.75 -31.59
N LEU A 135 -18.85 12.02 -31.91
CA LEU A 135 -18.04 12.26 -33.11
C LEU A 135 -18.79 11.90 -34.40
N ASP A 136 -19.56 10.81 -34.38
CA ASP A 136 -20.37 10.38 -35.53
C ASP A 136 -21.47 11.42 -35.83
N GLN A 137 -22.18 11.89 -34.78
CA GLN A 137 -23.17 12.98 -34.92
C GLN A 137 -22.52 14.27 -35.44
N LEU A 138 -21.32 14.61 -34.97
CA LEU A 138 -20.61 15.80 -35.44
C LEU A 138 -20.21 15.68 -36.92
N SER A 139 -19.85 14.48 -37.36
CA SER A 139 -19.56 14.18 -38.78
C SER A 139 -20.81 14.34 -39.64
N THR A 140 -21.96 13.78 -39.22
CA THR A 140 -23.22 13.92 -39.98
C THR A 140 -23.66 15.38 -40.06
N LEU A 141 -23.64 16.11 -38.94
CA LEU A 141 -23.94 17.54 -38.90
C LEU A 141 -23.04 18.36 -39.83
N LYS A 142 -21.75 18.05 -39.90
CA LYS A 142 -20.82 18.73 -40.84
C LYS A 142 -21.19 18.48 -42.30
N ASN A 143 -21.54 17.25 -42.65
CA ASN A 143 -21.94 16.90 -44.01
C ASN A 143 -23.25 17.58 -44.40
N GLU A 144 -24.23 17.59 -43.50
CA GLU A 144 -25.49 18.31 -43.68
C GLU A 144 -25.26 19.80 -43.88
N LEU A 145 -24.45 20.44 -43.03
CA LEU A 145 -24.13 21.87 -43.13
C LEU A 145 -23.47 22.19 -44.48
N SER A 146 -22.49 21.39 -44.91
CA SER A 146 -21.87 21.48 -46.24
C SER A 146 -22.90 21.41 -47.37
N SER A 147 -23.82 20.44 -47.31
CA SER A 147 -24.88 20.30 -48.32
C SER A 147 -25.86 21.47 -48.33
N LEU A 148 -26.21 21.99 -47.14
CA LEU A 148 -27.12 23.12 -46.99
C LEU A 148 -26.48 24.41 -47.52
N GLU A 149 -25.18 24.57 -47.32
CA GLU A 149 -24.41 25.69 -47.87
C GLU A 149 -24.32 25.62 -49.40
N ALA A 150 -24.09 24.44 -49.97
CA ALA A 150 -24.11 24.24 -51.41
C ALA A 150 -25.50 24.52 -52.03
N THR A 151 -26.57 24.04 -51.42
CA THR A 151 -27.95 24.30 -51.88
C THR A 151 -28.33 25.77 -51.75
N LYS A 152 -27.90 26.45 -50.66
CA LYS A 152 -28.05 27.90 -50.52
C LYS A 152 -27.37 28.64 -51.66
N GLN A 153 -26.10 28.34 -51.95
CA GLN A 153 -25.36 28.98 -53.06
C GLN A 153 -26.04 28.74 -54.41
N GLN A 154 -26.55 27.52 -54.64
CA GLN A 154 -27.30 27.21 -55.85
C GLN A 154 -28.59 28.04 -55.97
N LEU A 155 -29.36 28.17 -54.88
CA LEU A 155 -30.58 28.97 -54.85
C LEU A 155 -30.31 30.46 -55.04
N GLU A 156 -29.26 31.00 -54.41
CA GLU A 156 -28.83 32.39 -54.59
C GLU A 156 -28.42 32.67 -56.05
N SER A 157 -27.67 31.77 -56.68
CA SER A 157 -27.34 31.84 -58.11
C SER A 157 -28.59 31.84 -58.98
N ARG A 158 -29.53 30.91 -58.72
CA ARG A 158 -30.78 30.81 -59.48
C ARG A 158 -31.66 32.04 -59.30
N LEU A 159 -31.76 32.58 -58.10
CA LEU A 159 -32.46 33.82 -57.80
C LEU A 159 -31.81 35.00 -58.55
N GLY A 160 -30.48 35.08 -58.54
CA GLY A 160 -29.72 36.09 -59.28
C GLY A 160 -30.00 36.04 -60.78
N LEU A 161 -30.05 34.84 -61.37
CA LEU A 161 -30.41 34.65 -62.78
C LEU A 161 -31.85 35.11 -63.06
N ARG A 162 -32.82 34.73 -62.20
CA ARG A 162 -34.22 35.16 -62.36
C ARG A 162 -34.37 36.67 -62.24
N LYS A 163 -33.66 37.34 -61.33
CA LYS A 163 -33.62 38.81 -61.23
C LYS A 163 -33.11 39.44 -62.53
N LYS A 164 -32.04 38.90 -63.13
CA LYS A 164 -31.52 39.36 -64.43
C LYS A 164 -32.54 39.16 -65.55
N GLN A 165 -33.18 38.00 -65.63
CA GLN A 165 -34.24 37.71 -66.63
C GLN A 165 -35.43 38.66 -66.48
N PHE A 166 -35.86 38.92 -65.24
CA PHE A 166 -36.95 39.85 -64.98
C PHE A 166 -36.58 41.28 -65.37
N HIS A 167 -35.33 41.70 -65.10
CA HIS A 167 -34.83 43.01 -65.53
C HIS A 167 -34.86 43.14 -67.07
N VAL A 168 -34.42 42.12 -67.81
CA VAL A 168 -34.51 42.11 -69.28
C VAL A 168 -35.95 42.25 -69.74
N LEU A 169 -36.89 41.47 -69.18
CA LEU A 169 -38.31 41.55 -69.52
C LEU A 169 -38.88 42.96 -69.26
N VAL A 170 -38.56 43.55 -68.10
CA VAL A 170 -38.99 44.91 -67.74
C VAL A 170 -38.43 45.92 -68.74
N THR A 171 -37.14 45.83 -69.10
CA THR A 171 -36.53 46.71 -70.09
C THR A 171 -37.19 46.56 -71.47
N SER A 172 -37.47 45.33 -71.91
CA SER A 172 -38.19 45.07 -73.17
C SER A 172 -39.60 45.63 -73.16
N ILE A 173 -40.32 45.56 -72.03
CA ILE A 173 -41.64 46.19 -71.89
C ILE A 173 -41.52 47.72 -72.04
N HIS A 174 -40.55 48.36 -71.39
CA HIS A 174 -40.32 49.80 -71.54
C HIS A 174 -39.96 50.17 -72.99
N GLN A 175 -39.17 49.34 -73.68
CA GLN A 175 -38.84 49.54 -75.10
C GLN A 175 -40.07 49.41 -76.01
N LEU A 176 -40.91 48.41 -75.77
CA LEU A 176 -42.17 48.24 -76.52
C LEU A 176 -43.15 49.39 -76.24
N GLN A 177 -43.22 49.88 -75.00
CA GLN A 177 -43.99 51.08 -74.67
C GLN A 177 -43.47 52.30 -75.42
N ALA A 178 -42.15 52.48 -75.48
CA ALA A 178 -41.53 53.57 -76.25
C ALA A 178 -41.83 53.48 -77.76
N LEU A 179 -41.86 52.27 -78.33
CA LEU A 179 -42.25 52.03 -79.73
C LEU A 179 -43.75 52.27 -79.97
N LEU A 180 -44.60 51.97 -78.99
CA LEU A 180 -46.06 52.23 -79.06
C LEU A 180 -46.42 53.71 -78.88
N ASP A 181 -45.57 54.47 -78.19
CA ASP A 181 -45.68 55.92 -78.02
C ASP A 181 -45.12 56.71 -79.22
N GLU A 182 -44.48 56.05 -80.20
CA GLU A 182 -44.12 56.67 -81.48
C GLU A 182 -45.38 56.77 -82.39
N PRO A 183 -45.75 57.98 -82.86
CA PRO A 183 -46.91 58.13 -83.74
C PRO A 183 -46.63 57.52 -85.11
N GLU A 184 -47.54 56.67 -85.60
CA GLU A 184 -47.56 56.23 -86.99
C GLU A 184 -47.78 57.45 -87.89
N ASP A 185 -46.72 57.89 -88.57
CA ASP A 185 -46.86 58.62 -89.82
C ASP A 185 -45.67 58.35 -90.76
N THR A 186 -46.04 58.03 -92.00
CA THR A 186 -45.26 58.01 -93.25
C THR A 186 -44.49 56.74 -93.65
N ASP A 187 -45.20 55.93 -94.45
CA ASP A 187 -44.77 55.46 -95.78
C ASP A 187 -43.48 56.12 -96.31
N THR A 188 -42.48 55.30 -96.65
CA THR A 188 -41.78 55.42 -97.93
C THR A 188 -41.16 54.09 -98.32
N ALA A 189 -41.49 53.67 -99.54
CA ALA A 189 -41.12 52.42 -100.17
C ALA A 189 -39.74 52.52 -100.88
N ILE A 190 -39.00 51.40 -100.81
CA ILE A 190 -38.09 50.82 -101.82
C ILE A 190 -36.80 51.60 -102.19
N GLU A 191 -35.64 50.99 -101.90
CA GLU A 191 -34.60 50.79 -102.92
C GLU A 191 -33.74 49.55 -102.59
N ASP A 192 -33.76 48.59 -103.53
CA ASP A 192 -32.87 47.43 -103.63
C ASP A 192 -31.43 47.86 -103.91
N VAL A 193 -30.43 47.31 -103.20
CA VAL A 193 -29.09 47.02 -103.77
C VAL A 193 -28.51 45.74 -103.17
N GLU A 194 -28.56 44.69 -103.99
CA GLU A 194 -27.63 43.57 -104.25
C GLU A 194 -26.68 42.97 -103.18
N MET A 195 -26.69 41.63 -103.21
CA MET A 195 -25.78 40.65 -102.58
C MET A 195 -24.28 40.87 -102.86
N LYS A 196 -23.45 40.46 -101.90
CA LYS A 196 -22.28 39.60 -102.20
C LYS A 196 -21.92 38.66 -101.05
N ASP A 197 -21.90 37.38 -101.39
CA ASP A 197 -21.44 36.24 -100.60
C ASP A 197 -19.99 36.38 -100.10
N ALA A 198 -19.70 35.76 -98.95
CA ALA A 198 -18.51 34.93 -98.79
C ALA A 198 -18.69 33.90 -97.66
N ILE A 199 -18.68 32.65 -98.09
CA ILE A 199 -18.68 31.39 -97.35
C ILE A 199 -17.25 31.05 -96.87
N GLU A 200 -17.14 30.27 -95.78
CA GLU A 200 -15.99 29.46 -95.30
C GLU A 200 -14.76 30.23 -94.76
N SER A 201 -14.13 29.87 -93.63
CA SER A 201 -13.98 28.59 -92.90
C SER A 201 -13.97 28.77 -91.38
#